data_AF-A0A4Q4ZEM9-F1
#
_entry.id   AF-A0A4Q4ZEM9-F1
#
_cell.length_a   1.000
_cell.length_b   1.000
_cell.length_c   1.000
_cell.angle_alpha   90.00
_cell.angle_beta   90.00
_cell.angle_gamma   90.00
#
_symmetry.space_group_name_H-M   'P 1'
#
loop_
_entity.id
_entity.type
_entity.pdbx_description
1 polymer ?
#
loop_
_entity_poly.entity_id
_entity_poly.type
_entity_poly.pdbx_seq_one_letter_code
_entity_poly.pdbx_strand_id
1 'polypeptide(L)'
;MCPKFRDAWYYPPDIANDLNGITQLPERLKQEAYACAWEYTRCVIPQYTNWGRYVAFMRIIIMGIIAEFRGDLVDVTAGDCILGYSLDGTLAELFEGTPGHALMAREYKTFLLVTADKASSRRDGELFRRYVNALAISPRVWFRMRDCDALARFTMASALACNDLDDVWPTDQQFELLAEIGDTLYDAVAFYKHRSEGETNSTFAYVPLDIRIKAFRVAREVLWAMDVAYAHKPEGAPLMNFVRFFGGPIHLMMRRYRFVEEDLTVGRPETDTVVTETRRNVKLWNRVDADIHSVNKEAPTIEVPGVQRYHALLKRSEELMFPELPEFLERGGKPHCDRCLYRVSYGAEKHHCFGGVGLCLGCQAMWRGYVEALPERAREAFPDIVLKAPPAPEADGPTAEVKEKRLKNSRSMDNGDYSFGNGNDIGHHTTDRIPRSPDGSASLMNGNHAELAVPAALRETVVE
;
A
#
# COMPACT_ATOMS: atom_id res chain seq x y z
N MET A 1 -3.02 12.48 -16.45
CA MET A 1 -3.79 12.13 -17.65
C MET A 1 -5.24 11.91 -17.23
N CYS A 2 -6.24 12.22 -18.06
CA CYS A 2 -7.57 11.63 -17.87
C CYS A 2 -7.41 10.10 -17.92
N PRO A 3 -8.12 9.30 -17.10
CA PRO A 3 -8.05 7.85 -17.25
C PRO A 3 -8.42 7.52 -18.69
N LYS A 4 -7.63 6.63 -19.31
CA LYS A 4 -7.81 6.21 -20.70
C LYS A 4 -9.18 5.56 -20.95
N PHE A 5 -9.89 5.19 -19.88
CA PHE A 5 -11.20 4.56 -19.89
C PHE A 5 -12.16 5.24 -18.91
N ARG A 6 -13.46 5.25 -19.23
CA ARG A 6 -14.53 5.65 -18.31
C ARG A 6 -14.86 4.45 -17.43
N ASP A 7 -14.31 4.42 -16.23
CA ASP A 7 -14.57 3.33 -15.29
C ASP A 7 -16.00 3.37 -14.77
N ALA A 8 -16.62 2.20 -14.64
CA ALA A 8 -17.84 2.03 -13.86
C ALA A 8 -17.49 1.87 -12.37
N TRP A 9 -18.26 2.51 -11.49
CA TRP A 9 -18.09 2.41 -10.04
C TRP A 9 -19.04 1.35 -9.49
N TYR A 10 -18.48 0.37 -8.78
CA TYR A 10 -19.24 -0.69 -8.15
C TYR A 10 -19.03 -0.63 -6.64
N TYR A 11 -20.13 -0.51 -5.92
CA TYR A 11 -20.18 -0.55 -4.46
C TYR A 11 -21.64 -0.78 -4.03
N PRO A 12 -21.90 -1.30 -2.82
CA PRO A 12 -23.25 -1.56 -2.36
C PRO A 12 -24.05 -0.28 -2.10
N PRO A 13 -25.40 -0.29 -2.24
CA PRO A 13 -26.24 0.87 -1.96
C PRO A 13 -26.09 1.43 -0.54
N ASP A 14 -25.72 0.58 0.42
CA ASP A 14 -25.58 0.89 1.85
C ASP A 14 -24.55 1.98 2.17
N ILE A 15 -23.61 2.26 1.25
CA ILE A 15 -22.58 3.30 1.41
C ILE A 15 -22.70 4.42 0.36
N ALA A 16 -23.66 4.34 -0.56
CA ALA A 16 -23.72 5.15 -1.78
C ALA A 16 -23.89 6.67 -1.54
N ASN A 17 -24.33 7.05 -0.34
CA ASN A 17 -24.74 8.41 -0.01
C ASN A 17 -24.04 8.96 1.24
N ASP A 18 -23.12 8.19 1.83
CA ASP A 18 -22.58 8.48 3.16
C ASP A 18 -21.74 9.78 3.21
N LEU A 19 -21.31 10.30 2.06
CA LEU A 19 -20.49 11.51 1.90
C LEU A 19 -21.27 12.65 1.25
N ASN A 20 -22.60 12.55 1.10
CA ASN A 20 -23.41 13.58 0.45
C ASN A 20 -23.27 14.95 1.14
N GLY A 21 -23.12 14.97 2.47
CA GLY A 21 -22.89 16.19 3.25
C GLY A 21 -21.50 16.83 3.07
N ILE A 22 -20.55 16.15 2.42
CA ILE A 22 -19.17 16.63 2.28
C ILE A 22 -19.02 17.41 0.98
N THR A 23 -19.06 18.74 1.06
CA THR A 23 -19.02 19.63 -0.12
C THR A 23 -17.61 19.87 -0.65
N GLN A 24 -16.59 19.61 0.16
CA GLN A 24 -15.16 19.81 -0.18
C GLN A 24 -14.59 18.72 -1.10
N LEU A 25 -15.36 17.65 -1.34
CA LEU A 25 -15.01 16.55 -2.24
C LEU A 25 -15.92 16.57 -3.49
N PRO A 26 -15.34 16.66 -4.70
CA PRO A 26 -16.08 16.44 -5.94
C PRO A 26 -16.75 15.06 -5.96
N GLU A 27 -17.94 14.97 -6.57
CA GLU A 27 -18.72 13.74 -6.64
C GLU A 27 -17.92 12.53 -7.13
N ARG A 28 -17.12 12.73 -8.18
CA ARG A 28 -16.25 11.69 -8.72
C ARG A 28 -15.29 11.09 -7.68
N LEU A 29 -14.74 11.89 -6.77
CA LEU A 29 -13.84 11.38 -5.73
C LEU A 29 -14.60 10.63 -4.63
N LYS A 30 -15.86 11.00 -4.35
CA LYS A 30 -16.73 10.23 -3.44
C LYS A 30 -17.00 8.85 -4.03
N GLN A 31 -17.40 8.79 -5.29
CA GLN A 31 -17.62 7.56 -6.06
C GLN A 31 -16.39 6.65 -6.08
N GLU A 32 -15.21 7.24 -6.29
CA GLU A 32 -13.94 6.52 -6.25
C GLU A 32 -13.61 6.00 -4.84
N ALA A 33 -13.87 6.78 -3.78
CA ALA A 33 -13.69 6.35 -2.40
C ALA A 33 -14.60 5.17 -2.03
N TYR A 34 -15.88 5.21 -2.41
CA TYR A 34 -16.82 4.10 -2.19
C TYR A 34 -16.38 2.82 -2.90
N ALA A 35 -16.04 2.93 -4.18
CA ALA A 35 -15.61 1.77 -4.95
C ALA A 35 -14.28 1.22 -4.44
N CYS A 36 -13.33 2.08 -4.05
CA CYS A 36 -12.07 1.65 -3.47
C CYS A 36 -12.27 0.98 -2.11
N ALA A 37 -13.18 1.47 -1.28
CA ALA A 37 -13.52 0.82 -0.01
C ALA A 37 -14.12 -0.56 -0.23
N TRP A 38 -15.08 -0.68 -1.15
CA TRP A 38 -15.64 -1.98 -1.54
C TRP A 38 -14.59 -2.96 -2.07
N GLU A 39 -13.71 -2.50 -2.97
CA GLU A 39 -12.61 -3.29 -3.53
C GLU A 39 -11.60 -3.74 -2.48
N TYR A 40 -11.25 -2.85 -1.55
CA TYR A 40 -10.36 -3.18 -0.45
C TYR A 40 -11.00 -4.25 0.43
N THR A 41 -12.19 -3.98 0.95
CA THR A 41 -12.91 -4.84 1.88
C THR A 41 -13.12 -6.25 1.34
N ARG A 42 -13.54 -6.41 0.08
CA ARG A 42 -13.69 -7.74 -0.55
C ARG A 42 -12.38 -8.48 -0.79
N CYS A 43 -11.27 -7.75 -0.87
CA CYS A 43 -9.95 -8.35 -1.04
C CYS A 43 -9.44 -8.87 0.30
N VAL A 44 -9.52 -8.06 1.35
CA VAL A 44 -8.91 -8.37 2.66
C VAL A 44 -9.83 -9.20 3.57
N ILE A 45 -11.15 -9.11 3.40
CA ILE A 45 -12.16 -9.91 4.08
C ILE A 45 -13.08 -10.52 3.01
N PRO A 46 -12.64 -11.57 2.29
CA PRO A 46 -13.38 -12.13 1.17
C PRO A 46 -14.62 -12.93 1.58
N GLN A 47 -14.78 -13.21 2.87
CA GLN A 47 -15.88 -13.97 3.46
C GLN A 47 -16.41 -13.23 4.67
N TYR A 48 -17.73 -13.23 4.84
CA TYR A 48 -18.42 -12.63 5.99
C TYR A 48 -19.73 -13.37 6.23
N THR A 49 -20.17 -13.40 7.49
CA THR A 49 -21.50 -13.86 7.90
C THR A 49 -22.37 -12.70 8.39
N ASN A 50 -21.75 -11.58 8.75
CA ASN A 50 -22.40 -10.40 9.29
C ASN A 50 -22.27 -9.20 8.35
N TRP A 51 -23.30 -8.96 7.54
CA TRP A 51 -23.30 -7.84 6.59
C TRP A 51 -23.24 -6.47 7.26
N GLY A 52 -23.86 -6.30 8.43
CA GLY A 52 -23.85 -5.03 9.16
C GLY A 52 -22.44 -4.62 9.57
N ARG A 53 -21.70 -5.54 10.19
CA ARG A 53 -20.27 -5.35 10.51
C ARG A 53 -19.42 -5.15 9.26
N TYR A 54 -19.73 -5.86 8.17
CA TYR A 54 -19.04 -5.68 6.90
C TYR A 54 -19.25 -4.28 6.30
N VAL A 55 -20.45 -3.70 6.41
CA VAL A 55 -20.76 -2.32 6.04
C VAL A 55 -20.04 -1.32 6.94
N ALA A 56 -20.03 -1.54 8.26
CA ALA A 56 -19.27 -0.70 9.19
C ALA A 56 -17.78 -0.70 8.83
N PHE A 57 -17.19 -1.85 8.50
CA PHE A 57 -15.81 -1.93 8.01
C PHE A 57 -15.61 -1.16 6.70
N MET A 58 -16.55 -1.20 5.74
CA MET A 58 -16.46 -0.37 4.53
C MET A 58 -16.43 1.14 4.86
N ARG A 59 -17.25 1.61 5.81
CA ARG A 59 -17.26 3.01 6.25
C ARG A 59 -15.94 3.43 6.90
N ILE A 60 -15.36 2.53 7.67
CA ILE A 60 -14.00 2.68 8.21
C ILE A 60 -13.00 2.84 7.07
N ILE A 61 -13.00 1.95 6.07
CA ILE A 61 -12.09 2.10 4.93
C ILE A 61 -12.33 3.39 4.14
N ILE A 62 -13.58 3.87 3.99
CA ILE A 62 -13.86 5.18 3.36
C ILE A 62 -13.16 6.32 4.11
N MET A 63 -13.32 6.37 5.44
CA MET A 63 -12.67 7.38 6.28
C MET A 63 -11.15 7.30 6.14
N GLY A 64 -10.58 6.09 6.15
CA GLY A 64 -9.15 5.88 6.03
C GLY A 64 -8.58 6.29 4.68
N ILE A 65 -9.25 5.92 3.57
CA ILE A 65 -8.86 6.36 2.23
C ILE A 65 -8.82 7.89 2.19
N ILE A 66 -9.87 8.58 2.66
CA ILE A 66 -9.91 10.04 2.65
C ILE A 66 -8.81 10.65 3.52
N ALA A 67 -8.52 10.06 4.68
CA ALA A 67 -7.39 10.48 5.51
C ALA A 67 -6.05 10.38 4.76
N GLU A 68 -5.82 9.33 3.97
CA GLU A 68 -4.56 9.08 3.25
C GLU A 68 -4.27 10.06 2.10
N PHE A 69 -5.30 10.62 1.45
CA PHE A 69 -5.10 11.53 0.31
C PHE A 69 -5.56 12.97 0.55
N ARG A 70 -6.43 13.22 1.56
CA ARG A 70 -6.94 14.53 1.97
C ARG A 70 -7.02 14.62 3.50
N GLY A 71 -5.89 14.44 4.16
CA GLY A 71 -5.80 14.48 5.62
C GLY A 71 -6.31 15.77 6.28
N ASP A 72 -6.34 16.89 5.54
CA ASP A 72 -6.94 18.15 6.03
C ASP A 72 -8.45 18.05 6.33
N LEU A 73 -9.15 17.06 5.76
CA LEU A 73 -10.57 16.84 6.00
C LEU A 73 -10.86 15.94 7.21
N VAL A 74 -9.82 15.37 7.84
CA VAL A 74 -9.94 14.42 8.94
C VAL A 74 -9.20 14.97 10.16
N ASP A 75 -9.94 15.21 11.23
CA ASP A 75 -9.38 15.60 12.53
C ASP A 75 -10.10 14.88 13.67
N VAL A 76 -9.50 13.77 14.12
CA VAL A 76 -10.00 12.97 15.26
C VAL A 76 -9.91 13.72 16.59
N THR A 77 -9.22 14.86 16.65
CA THR A 77 -9.14 15.66 17.87
C THR A 77 -10.32 16.61 18.02
N ALA A 78 -10.97 16.98 16.91
CA ALA A 78 -12.06 17.95 16.87
C ALA A 78 -13.40 17.38 17.35
N GLY A 79 -13.56 16.05 17.32
CA GLY A 79 -14.75 15.37 17.82
C GLY A 79 -14.97 14.02 17.14
N ASP A 80 -16.11 13.41 17.45
CA ASP A 80 -16.50 12.08 16.95
C ASP A 80 -17.01 12.08 15.50
N CYS A 81 -17.42 13.24 14.99
CA CYS A 81 -17.96 13.36 13.63
C CYS A 81 -16.83 13.45 12.61
N ILE A 82 -16.52 12.34 11.94
CA ILE A 82 -15.52 12.27 10.88
C ILE A 82 -16.25 12.08 9.56
N LEU A 83 -16.15 13.05 8.65
CA LEU A 83 -16.73 12.98 7.30
C LEU A 83 -18.24 12.63 7.29
N GLY A 84 -18.98 13.02 8.33
CA GLY A 84 -20.41 12.73 8.48
C GLY A 84 -20.72 11.42 9.22
N TYR A 85 -19.72 10.60 9.53
CA TYR A 85 -19.86 9.41 10.36
C TYR A 85 -19.64 9.73 11.84
N SER A 86 -20.37 9.05 12.73
CA SER A 86 -19.95 8.90 14.12
C SER A 86 -18.84 7.86 14.16
N LEU A 87 -17.62 8.26 14.51
CA LEU A 87 -16.46 7.38 14.53
C LEU A 87 -16.65 6.26 15.56
N ASP A 88 -16.98 6.62 16.80
CA ASP A 88 -17.25 5.67 17.89
C ASP A 88 -18.47 4.80 17.59
N GLY A 89 -19.53 5.37 17.01
CA GLY A 89 -20.69 4.60 16.58
C GLY A 89 -20.34 3.56 15.51
N THR A 90 -19.56 3.94 14.50
CA THR A 90 -19.12 3.01 13.42
C THR A 90 -18.20 1.92 13.96
N LEU A 91 -17.30 2.27 14.90
CA LEU A 91 -16.42 1.30 15.55
C LEU A 91 -17.19 0.33 16.45
N ALA A 92 -18.22 0.81 17.15
CA ALA A 92 -19.12 -0.03 17.95
C ALA A 92 -19.94 -0.96 17.06
N GLU A 93 -20.48 -0.48 15.93
CA GLU A 93 -21.18 -1.33 14.95
C GLU A 93 -20.31 -2.51 14.50
N LEU A 94 -18.99 -2.31 14.38
CA LEU A 94 -18.05 -3.35 13.99
C LEU A 94 -17.63 -4.28 15.14
N PHE A 95 -17.32 -3.73 16.32
CA PHE A 95 -16.63 -4.46 17.38
C PHE A 95 -17.38 -4.62 18.69
N GLU A 96 -18.55 -4.02 18.87
CA GLU A 96 -19.31 -4.20 20.12
C GLU A 96 -19.57 -5.69 20.37
N GLY A 97 -19.31 -6.11 21.61
CA GLY A 97 -19.36 -7.52 22.01
C GLY A 97 -18.05 -8.29 21.85
N THR A 98 -17.07 -7.78 21.09
CA THR A 98 -15.77 -8.45 20.92
C THR A 98 -14.77 -8.11 22.04
N PRO A 99 -13.84 -9.02 22.39
CA PRO A 99 -12.81 -8.78 23.41
C PRO A 99 -11.92 -7.57 23.13
N GLY A 100 -11.70 -7.25 21.84
CA GLY A 100 -10.77 -6.20 21.42
C GLY A 100 -11.39 -4.84 21.13
N HIS A 101 -12.70 -4.63 21.37
CA HIS A 101 -13.41 -3.41 20.98
C HIS A 101 -12.66 -2.11 21.35
N ALA A 102 -12.37 -1.90 22.62
CA ALA A 102 -11.72 -0.67 23.08
C ALA A 102 -10.32 -0.49 22.47
N LEU A 103 -9.57 -1.59 22.29
CA LEU A 103 -8.24 -1.53 21.71
C LEU A 103 -8.30 -1.22 20.21
N MET A 104 -9.17 -1.88 19.45
CA MET A 104 -9.32 -1.64 18.01
C MET A 104 -9.86 -0.24 17.71
N ALA A 105 -10.73 0.30 18.58
CA ALA A 105 -11.15 1.69 18.48
C ALA A 105 -9.95 2.65 18.61
N ARG A 106 -9.06 2.42 19.58
CA ARG A 106 -7.82 3.19 19.73
C ARG A 106 -6.85 2.98 18.56
N GLU A 107 -6.70 1.75 18.03
CA GLU A 107 -5.89 1.49 16.83
C GLU A 107 -6.35 2.35 15.67
N TYR A 108 -7.66 2.37 15.40
CA TYR A 108 -8.18 3.08 14.24
C TYR A 108 -8.12 4.61 14.40
N LYS A 109 -8.39 5.12 15.61
CA LYS A 109 -8.16 6.54 15.95
C LYS A 109 -6.70 6.93 15.75
N THR A 110 -5.77 6.04 16.12
CA THR A 110 -4.34 6.25 15.93
C THR A 110 -3.97 6.33 14.46
N PHE A 111 -4.47 5.37 13.66
CA PHE A 111 -4.28 5.37 12.23
C PHE A 111 -4.77 6.68 11.61
N LEU A 112 -6.02 7.09 11.89
CA LEU A 112 -6.56 8.34 11.36
C LEU A 112 -5.73 9.56 11.80
N LEU A 113 -5.29 9.61 13.05
CA LEU A 113 -4.46 10.71 13.57
C LEU A 113 -3.14 10.85 12.80
N VAL A 114 -2.39 9.75 12.65
CA VAL A 114 -1.08 9.76 12.00
C VAL A 114 -1.21 9.96 10.49
N THR A 115 -2.12 9.23 9.87
CA THR A 115 -2.35 9.26 8.42
C THR A 115 -2.85 10.63 7.96
N ALA A 116 -3.77 11.26 8.72
CA ALA A 116 -4.24 12.60 8.41
C ALA A 116 -3.11 13.63 8.54
N ASP A 117 -2.25 13.55 9.56
CA ASP A 117 -1.08 14.44 9.67
C ASP A 117 -0.10 14.21 8.50
N LYS A 118 0.18 12.96 8.14
CA LYS A 118 1.05 12.58 7.01
C LYS A 118 0.57 13.16 5.66
N ALA A 119 -0.74 13.23 5.45
CA ALA A 119 -1.37 13.62 4.18
C ALA A 119 -1.98 15.04 4.18
N SER A 120 -1.57 15.91 5.10
CA SER A 120 -2.12 17.26 5.27
C SER A 120 -1.03 18.31 5.41
N SER A 121 -1.45 19.57 5.60
CA SER A 121 -0.51 20.65 5.95
C SER A 121 0.17 20.45 7.31
N ARG A 122 -0.22 19.46 8.11
CA ARG A 122 0.35 19.15 9.44
C ARG A 122 1.56 18.22 9.39
N ARG A 123 1.94 17.75 8.19
CA ARG A 123 3.02 16.77 7.99
C ARG A 123 4.36 17.21 8.58
N ASP A 124 4.70 18.49 8.49
CA ASP A 124 5.96 19.00 9.04
C ASP A 124 5.87 19.35 10.55
N GLY A 125 4.77 18.96 11.20
CA GLY A 125 4.54 19.16 12.63
C GLY A 125 5.30 18.19 13.54
N GLU A 126 5.35 18.53 14.83
CA GLU A 126 6.13 17.80 15.83
C GLU A 126 5.67 16.34 16.02
N LEU A 127 4.38 16.05 15.86
CA LEU A 127 3.85 14.69 15.94
C LEU A 127 4.46 13.79 14.86
N PHE A 128 4.32 14.15 13.58
CA PHE A 128 4.78 13.32 12.48
C PHE A 128 6.31 13.20 12.45
N ARG A 129 7.03 14.28 12.77
CA ARG A 129 8.49 14.24 12.92
C ARG A 129 8.93 13.22 13.97
N ARG A 130 8.31 13.21 15.15
CA ARG A 130 8.60 12.23 16.22
C ARG A 130 8.18 10.82 15.82
N TYR A 131 7.06 10.67 15.13
CA TYR A 131 6.59 9.41 14.60
C TYR A 131 7.64 8.79 13.66
N VAL A 132 8.12 9.52 12.65
CA VAL A 132 9.13 8.99 11.72
C VAL A 132 10.46 8.72 12.41
N ASN A 133 10.86 9.55 13.38
CA ASN A 133 12.04 9.28 14.21
C ASN A 133 11.92 7.95 14.98
N ALA A 134 10.74 7.67 15.52
CA ALA A 134 10.48 6.49 16.34
C ALA A 134 10.59 5.18 15.55
N LEU A 135 10.33 5.20 14.24
CA LEU A 135 10.52 4.06 13.34
C LEU A 135 11.96 3.49 13.38
N ALA A 136 12.96 4.30 13.74
CA ALA A 136 14.35 3.87 13.82
C ALA A 136 14.76 3.32 15.20
N ILE A 137 13.86 3.27 16.19
CA ILE A 137 14.16 2.82 17.55
C ILE A 137 14.57 1.34 17.57
N SER A 138 13.75 0.48 16.97
CA SER A 138 14.04 -0.95 16.82
C SER A 138 13.12 -1.56 15.77
N PRO A 139 13.46 -2.75 15.22
CA PRO A 139 12.58 -3.45 14.29
C PRO A 139 11.20 -3.76 14.86
N ARG A 140 11.08 -4.16 16.15
CA ARG A 140 9.76 -4.40 16.78
C ARG A 140 8.93 -3.12 16.84
N VAL A 141 9.53 -2.00 17.26
CA VAL A 141 8.83 -0.70 17.29
C VAL A 141 8.37 -0.32 15.89
N TRP A 142 9.23 -0.52 14.89
CA TRP A 142 8.88 -0.29 13.49
C TRP A 142 7.67 -1.11 13.06
N PHE A 143 7.69 -2.44 13.26
CA PHE A 143 6.59 -3.31 12.87
C PHE A 143 5.31 -3.00 13.62
N ARG A 144 5.39 -2.66 14.91
CA ARG A 144 4.21 -2.28 15.68
C ARG A 144 3.57 -0.97 15.19
N MET A 145 4.39 0.00 14.81
CA MET A 145 3.92 1.26 14.22
C MET A 145 3.37 1.05 12.79
N ARG A 146 4.02 0.18 12.00
CA ARG A 146 3.56 -0.19 10.66
C ARG A 146 2.25 -0.96 10.70
N ASP A 147 2.09 -1.89 11.64
CA ASP A 147 0.85 -2.64 11.87
C ASP A 147 -0.36 -1.71 12.04
N CYS A 148 -0.20 -0.63 12.81
CA CYS A 148 -1.25 0.40 12.93
C CYS A 148 -1.42 1.22 11.63
N ASP A 149 -0.34 1.68 11.01
CA ASP A 149 -0.35 2.50 9.79
C ASP A 149 -0.91 1.74 8.57
N ALA A 150 -0.71 0.43 8.50
CA ALA A 150 -1.25 -0.47 7.49
C ALA A 150 -2.61 -1.05 7.86
N LEU A 151 -3.13 -0.76 9.06
CA LEU A 151 -4.34 -1.35 9.63
C LEU A 151 -4.33 -2.89 9.64
N ALA A 152 -3.16 -3.51 9.85
CA ALA A 152 -3.02 -4.95 9.72
C ALA A 152 -3.79 -5.72 10.81
N ARG A 153 -3.46 -5.51 12.09
CA ARG A 153 -4.22 -6.11 13.21
C ARG A 153 -5.67 -5.70 13.23
N PHE A 154 -5.93 -4.44 12.89
CA PHE A 154 -7.29 -3.90 12.85
C PHE A 154 -8.15 -4.65 11.83
N THR A 155 -7.60 -4.89 10.64
CA THR A 155 -8.31 -5.63 9.59
C THR A 155 -8.45 -7.11 9.94
N MET A 156 -7.44 -7.74 10.53
CA MET A 156 -7.56 -9.12 11.03
C MET A 156 -8.68 -9.26 12.08
N ALA A 157 -8.71 -8.35 13.05
CA ALA A 157 -9.78 -8.26 14.04
C ALA A 157 -11.15 -8.04 13.38
N SER A 158 -11.22 -7.14 12.40
CA SER A 158 -12.43 -6.87 11.63
C SER A 158 -12.90 -8.10 10.86
N ALA A 159 -11.98 -8.89 10.30
CA ALA A 159 -12.28 -10.12 9.59
C ALA A 159 -12.95 -11.15 10.50
N LEU A 160 -12.47 -11.30 11.74
CA LEU A 160 -13.07 -12.15 12.75
C LEU A 160 -14.48 -11.67 13.10
N ALA A 161 -14.63 -10.37 13.40
CA ALA A 161 -15.92 -9.78 13.77
C ALA A 161 -16.96 -9.86 12.64
N CYS A 162 -16.55 -9.65 11.38
CA CYS A 162 -17.42 -9.79 10.20
C CYS A 162 -17.86 -11.25 9.95
N ASN A 163 -17.21 -12.22 10.58
CA ASN A 163 -17.55 -13.65 10.51
C ASN A 163 -18.13 -14.18 11.84
N ASP A 164 -18.58 -13.28 12.73
CA ASP A 164 -19.17 -13.60 14.04
C ASP A 164 -18.26 -14.52 14.91
N LEU A 165 -16.94 -14.42 14.76
CA LEU A 165 -15.95 -15.16 15.53
C LEU A 165 -15.52 -14.38 16.78
N ASP A 166 -16.49 -13.94 17.57
CA ASP A 166 -16.27 -13.00 18.68
C ASP A 166 -15.48 -13.63 19.85
N ASP A 167 -15.53 -14.95 19.98
CA ASP A 167 -14.85 -15.71 21.03
C ASP A 167 -13.40 -16.09 20.68
N VAL A 168 -12.97 -15.84 19.43
CA VAL A 168 -11.61 -16.17 18.98
C VAL A 168 -10.84 -14.88 18.76
N TRP A 169 -9.79 -14.67 19.58
CA TRP A 169 -8.98 -13.47 19.51
C TRP A 169 -7.49 -13.80 19.61
N PRO A 170 -6.68 -13.50 18.59
CA PRO A 170 -5.23 -13.67 18.66
C PRO A 170 -4.62 -12.90 19.83
N THR A 171 -3.54 -13.43 20.39
CA THR A 171 -2.74 -12.68 21.36
C THR A 171 -2.04 -11.50 20.69
N ASP A 172 -1.57 -10.53 21.47
CA ASP A 172 -0.84 -9.38 20.93
C ASP A 172 0.41 -9.81 20.13
N GLN A 173 1.15 -10.79 20.64
CA GLN A 173 2.31 -11.37 19.94
C GLN A 173 1.91 -12.06 18.62
N GLN A 174 0.77 -12.73 18.57
CA GLN A 174 0.27 -13.34 17.35
C GLN A 174 -0.13 -12.28 16.32
N PHE A 175 -0.80 -11.20 16.75
CA PHE A 175 -1.09 -10.06 15.87
C PHE A 175 0.19 -9.42 15.33
N GLU A 176 1.19 -9.15 16.18
CA GLU A 176 2.46 -8.55 15.75
C GLU A 176 3.16 -9.40 14.68
N LEU A 177 3.20 -10.72 14.85
CA LEU A 177 3.86 -11.61 13.90
C LEU A 177 3.10 -11.74 12.58
N LEU A 178 1.76 -11.81 12.62
CA LEU A 178 0.93 -11.85 11.41
C LEU A 178 1.04 -10.53 10.64
N ALA A 179 1.06 -9.39 11.34
CA ALA A 179 1.28 -8.08 10.76
C ALA A 179 2.68 -7.98 10.15
N GLU A 180 3.74 -8.39 10.86
CA GLU A 180 5.12 -8.39 10.35
C GLU A 180 5.26 -9.20 9.04
N ILE A 181 4.64 -10.39 9.00
CA ILE A 181 4.62 -11.23 7.79
C ILE A 181 3.89 -10.49 6.66
N GLY A 182 2.68 -10.00 6.93
CA GLY A 182 1.87 -9.27 5.95
C GLY A 182 2.59 -8.04 5.40
N ASP A 183 3.12 -7.19 6.27
CA ASP A 183 3.82 -5.95 5.93
C ASP A 183 5.10 -6.22 5.12
N THR A 184 5.89 -7.22 5.52
CA THR A 184 7.10 -7.61 4.79
C THR A 184 6.77 -8.05 3.36
N LEU A 185 5.67 -8.80 3.18
CA LEU A 185 5.23 -9.27 1.86
C LEU A 185 4.62 -8.11 1.03
N TYR A 186 3.73 -7.32 1.63
CA TYR A 186 3.11 -6.14 0.99
C TYR A 186 4.18 -5.17 0.49
N ASP A 187 5.12 -4.79 1.35
CA ASP A 187 6.15 -3.79 1.02
C ASP A 187 7.12 -4.30 -0.05
N ALA A 188 7.23 -5.62 -0.26
CA ALA A 188 8.08 -6.18 -1.31
C ALA A 188 7.43 -5.99 -2.67
N VAL A 189 6.12 -6.16 -2.75
CA VAL A 189 5.33 -5.96 -3.96
C VAL A 189 5.16 -4.47 -4.24
N ALA A 190 4.94 -3.66 -3.20
CA ALA A 190 4.82 -2.21 -3.28
C ALA A 190 6.18 -1.48 -3.40
N PHE A 191 7.31 -2.18 -3.46
CA PHE A 191 8.65 -1.60 -3.30
C PHE A 191 8.90 -0.33 -4.14
N TYR A 192 8.67 -0.39 -5.45
CA TYR A 192 8.88 0.75 -6.35
C TYR A 192 7.82 1.85 -6.18
N LYS A 193 6.59 1.48 -5.82
CA LYS A 193 5.53 2.46 -5.50
C LYS A 193 5.92 3.23 -4.25
N HIS A 194 6.23 2.55 -3.14
CA HIS A 194 6.62 3.17 -1.88
C HIS A 194 7.86 4.05 -2.02
N ARG A 195 8.84 3.59 -2.80
CA ARG A 195 10.04 4.38 -3.06
C ARG A 195 9.75 5.59 -3.99
N SER A 196 8.80 5.50 -4.92
CA SER A 196 8.29 6.66 -5.69
C SER A 196 7.51 7.65 -4.83
N GLU A 197 6.79 7.13 -3.84
CA GLU A 197 6.00 7.90 -2.88
C GLU A 197 6.87 8.58 -1.82
N GLY A 198 8.13 8.18 -1.66
CA GLY A 198 8.93 8.61 -0.53
C GLY A 198 8.40 8.08 0.79
N GLU A 199 7.77 6.90 0.77
CA GLU A 199 7.16 6.28 1.95
C GLU A 199 8.18 6.18 3.10
N THR A 200 7.77 6.59 4.28
CA THR A 200 8.54 6.52 5.53
C THR A 200 8.41 5.15 6.16
N ASN A 201 7.28 4.48 5.93
CA ASN A 201 6.86 3.26 6.58
C ASN A 201 7.01 2.04 5.66
N SER A 202 8.12 1.93 4.90
CA SER A 202 8.42 0.71 4.14
C SER A 202 9.49 -0.15 4.83
N THR A 203 9.23 -1.45 5.03
CA THR A 203 10.16 -2.42 5.64
C THR A 203 11.52 -2.37 4.94
N PHE A 204 11.51 -2.27 3.61
CA PHE A 204 12.73 -2.27 2.80
C PHE A 204 13.47 -0.93 2.77
N ALA A 205 12.96 0.12 3.43
CA ALA A 205 13.76 1.28 3.77
C ALA A 205 14.78 0.97 4.89
N TYR A 206 14.48 0.00 5.74
CA TYR A 206 15.27 -0.33 6.93
C TYR A 206 16.02 -1.67 6.83
N VAL A 207 15.45 -2.65 6.11
CA VAL A 207 16.10 -3.95 5.87
C VAL A 207 17.30 -3.79 4.92
N PRO A 208 18.50 -4.31 5.30
CA PRO A 208 19.70 -4.26 4.48
C PRO A 208 19.50 -4.87 3.09
N LEU A 209 20.12 -4.25 2.07
CA LEU A 209 19.90 -4.58 0.67
C LEU A 209 20.16 -6.06 0.35
N ASP A 210 21.22 -6.63 0.91
CA ASP A 210 21.69 -7.99 0.64
C ASP A 210 20.78 -9.10 1.20
N ILE A 211 19.88 -8.78 2.13
CA ILE A 211 18.96 -9.75 2.73
C ILE A 211 17.49 -9.55 2.35
N ARG A 212 17.14 -8.54 1.55
CA ARG A 212 15.73 -8.24 1.24
C ARG A 212 14.98 -9.43 0.62
N ILE A 213 15.65 -10.14 -0.30
CA ILE A 213 15.09 -11.35 -0.92
C ILE A 213 14.91 -12.46 0.12
N LYS A 214 15.87 -12.62 1.03
CA LYS A 214 15.78 -13.59 2.13
C LYS A 214 14.62 -13.24 3.07
N ALA A 215 14.45 -11.96 3.41
CA ALA A 215 13.36 -11.47 4.26
C ALA A 215 11.99 -11.84 3.67
N PHE A 216 11.76 -11.49 2.39
CA PHE A 216 10.55 -11.86 1.67
C PHE A 216 10.32 -13.37 1.65
N ARG A 217 11.36 -14.15 1.29
CA ARG A 217 11.27 -15.61 1.23
C ARG A 217 10.88 -16.20 2.58
N VAL A 218 11.52 -15.77 3.66
CA VAL A 218 11.27 -16.26 5.02
C VAL A 218 9.84 -15.93 5.46
N ALA A 219 9.39 -14.68 5.28
CA ALA A 219 8.01 -14.29 5.61
C ALA A 219 6.99 -15.15 4.86
N ARG A 220 7.23 -15.42 3.57
CA ARG A 220 6.37 -16.28 2.74
C ARG A 220 6.34 -17.73 3.21
N GLU A 221 7.49 -18.30 3.54
CA GLU A 221 7.58 -19.67 4.03
C GLU A 221 6.90 -19.85 5.38
N VAL A 222 7.03 -18.86 6.28
CA VAL A 222 6.32 -18.83 7.56
C VAL A 222 4.80 -18.73 7.32
N LEU A 223 4.34 -17.87 6.40
CA LEU A 223 2.92 -17.79 6.03
C LEU A 223 2.39 -19.14 5.54
N TRP A 224 3.14 -19.85 4.69
CA TRP A 224 2.73 -21.19 4.23
C TRP A 224 2.66 -22.22 5.36
N ALA A 225 3.57 -22.15 6.34
CA ALA A 225 3.50 -23.00 7.52
C ALA A 225 2.26 -22.69 8.37
N MET A 226 1.93 -21.40 8.52
CA MET A 226 0.70 -20.97 9.18
C MET A 226 -0.55 -21.44 8.43
N ASP A 227 -0.57 -21.33 7.10
CA ASP A 227 -1.67 -21.80 6.26
C ASP A 227 -1.99 -23.28 6.49
N VAL A 228 -0.96 -24.10 6.62
CA VAL A 228 -1.13 -25.53 6.92
C VAL A 228 -1.65 -25.75 8.34
N ALA A 229 -1.08 -25.05 9.33
CA ALA A 229 -1.46 -25.20 10.73
C ALA A 229 -2.88 -24.70 11.04
N TYR A 230 -3.36 -23.71 10.29
CA TYR A 230 -4.66 -23.07 10.47
C TYR A 230 -5.74 -23.55 9.50
N ALA A 231 -5.43 -24.50 8.60
CA ALA A 231 -6.34 -24.94 7.53
C ALA A 231 -7.71 -25.45 8.01
N HIS A 232 -7.78 -25.98 9.23
CA HIS A 232 -9.01 -26.54 9.82
C HIS A 232 -9.49 -25.78 11.06
N LYS A 233 -8.87 -24.65 11.38
CA LYS A 233 -9.29 -23.80 12.50
C LYS A 233 -10.33 -22.78 12.03
N PRO A 234 -11.38 -22.50 12.81
CA PRO A 234 -12.44 -21.57 12.39
C PRO A 234 -11.92 -20.16 12.10
N GLU A 235 -10.97 -19.67 12.88
CA GLU A 235 -10.30 -18.37 12.68
C GLU A 235 -9.25 -18.38 11.55
N GLY A 236 -8.85 -19.57 11.10
CA GLY A 236 -7.80 -19.73 10.10
C GLY A 236 -8.13 -19.07 8.78
N ALA A 237 -9.35 -19.28 8.26
CA ALA A 237 -9.75 -18.68 7.00
C ALA A 237 -9.80 -17.14 7.08
N PRO A 238 -10.50 -16.48 8.04
CA PRO A 238 -10.48 -15.03 8.15
C PRO A 238 -9.07 -14.42 8.30
N LEU A 239 -8.24 -14.97 9.19
CA LEU A 239 -6.91 -14.43 9.47
C LEU A 239 -5.94 -14.63 8.30
N MET A 240 -5.84 -15.87 7.79
CA MET A 240 -4.89 -16.16 6.71
C MET A 240 -5.30 -15.50 5.40
N ASN A 241 -6.61 -15.36 5.13
CA ASN A 241 -7.06 -14.63 3.95
C ASN A 241 -6.59 -13.18 3.99
N PHE A 242 -6.72 -12.48 5.14
CA PHE A 242 -6.15 -11.14 5.26
C PHE A 242 -4.66 -11.13 4.90
N VAL A 243 -3.84 -11.93 5.58
CA VAL A 243 -2.38 -11.89 5.40
C VAL A 243 -1.97 -12.26 3.98
N ARG A 244 -2.63 -13.26 3.37
CA ARG A 244 -2.38 -13.67 1.98
C ARG A 244 -2.71 -12.57 0.99
N PHE A 245 -3.90 -11.97 1.08
CA PHE A 245 -4.35 -10.95 0.11
C PHE A 245 -3.58 -9.65 0.32
N PHE A 246 -3.41 -9.23 1.57
CA PHE A 246 -2.61 -8.06 1.92
C PHE A 246 -1.16 -8.21 1.44
N GLY A 247 -0.51 -9.37 1.65
CA GLY A 247 0.89 -9.60 1.28
C GLY A 247 1.22 -9.56 -0.23
N GLY A 248 0.28 -9.25 -1.12
CA GLY A 248 0.60 -9.06 -2.54
C GLY A 248 -0.60 -9.00 -3.48
N PRO A 249 -1.52 -9.98 -3.47
CA PRO A 249 -2.67 -10.04 -4.37
C PRO A 249 -3.56 -8.79 -4.38
N ILE A 250 -3.62 -8.04 -3.27
CA ILE A 250 -4.32 -6.75 -3.20
C ILE A 250 -3.86 -5.77 -4.29
N HIS A 251 -2.57 -5.82 -4.66
CA HIS A 251 -2.00 -4.98 -5.72
C HIS A 251 -2.47 -5.36 -7.13
N LEU A 252 -2.94 -6.60 -7.29
CA LEU A 252 -3.49 -7.11 -8.56
C LEU A 252 -5.00 -6.87 -8.66
N MET A 253 -5.70 -6.88 -7.52
CA MET A 253 -7.15 -6.91 -7.46
C MET A 253 -7.79 -5.53 -7.35
N MET A 254 -7.09 -4.55 -6.76
CA MET A 254 -7.63 -3.21 -6.59
C MET A 254 -7.18 -2.26 -7.71
N ARG A 255 -8.09 -1.41 -8.16
CA ARG A 255 -7.77 -0.39 -9.18
C ARG A 255 -6.80 0.67 -8.69
N ARG A 256 -6.70 0.86 -7.37
CA ARG A 256 -5.72 1.74 -6.74
C ARG A 256 -4.29 1.32 -7.06
N TYR A 257 -4.01 0.03 -7.21
CA TYR A 257 -2.66 -0.53 -7.40
C TYR A 257 -2.36 -1.01 -8.83
N ARG A 258 -3.26 -0.71 -9.76
CA ARG A 258 -3.10 -0.64 -11.22
C ARG A 258 -2.35 -1.75 -11.96
N PHE A 259 -2.19 -2.99 -11.49
CA PHE A 259 -1.53 -4.04 -12.29
C PHE A 259 -1.97 -4.07 -13.78
N VAL A 260 -3.29 -4.14 -14.02
CA VAL A 260 -3.83 -4.22 -15.38
C VAL A 260 -3.65 -2.92 -16.17
N GLU A 261 -3.79 -1.79 -15.49
CA GLU A 261 -3.69 -0.46 -16.09
C GLU A 261 -2.23 0.01 -16.24
N GLU A 262 -1.31 -0.74 -15.65
CA GLU A 262 0.14 -0.63 -15.74
C GLU A 262 0.72 -1.66 -16.71
N ASP A 263 0.07 -1.85 -17.87
CA ASP A 263 0.47 -2.79 -18.93
C ASP A 263 0.76 -4.19 -18.35
N LEU A 264 -0.15 -4.68 -17.50
CA LEU A 264 -0.05 -5.98 -16.83
C LEU A 264 1.28 -6.16 -16.07
N THR A 265 1.77 -5.09 -15.43
CA THR A 265 3.04 -5.10 -14.68
C THR A 265 2.79 -4.71 -13.23
N VAL A 266 3.30 -5.53 -12.30
CA VAL A 266 3.30 -5.20 -10.87
C VAL A 266 4.56 -4.42 -10.54
N GLY A 267 4.41 -3.30 -9.82
CA GLY A 267 5.55 -2.56 -9.30
C GLY A 267 6.43 -2.04 -10.44
N ARG A 268 5.83 -1.27 -11.36
CA ARG A 268 6.58 -0.65 -12.46
C ARG A 268 7.83 0.05 -11.94
N PRO A 269 8.95 -0.05 -12.67
CA PRO A 269 10.13 0.76 -12.39
C PRO A 269 9.73 2.23 -12.35
N GLU A 270 10.28 2.95 -11.37
CA GLU A 270 10.00 4.35 -11.20
C GLU A 270 10.49 5.13 -12.42
N THR A 271 9.56 5.76 -13.14
CA THR A 271 9.86 6.71 -14.22
C THR A 271 9.44 8.10 -13.77
N ASP A 272 9.95 9.14 -14.42
CA ASP A 272 9.50 10.53 -14.16
C ASP A 272 7.99 10.69 -14.28
N THR A 273 7.35 9.87 -15.12
CA THR A 273 5.89 9.84 -15.27
C THR A 273 5.23 9.30 -14.01
N VAL A 274 5.62 8.12 -13.52
CA VAL A 274 5.09 7.51 -12.29
C VAL A 274 5.24 8.49 -11.13
N VAL A 275 6.42 9.07 -11.01
CA VAL A 275 6.74 10.00 -9.93
C VAL A 275 5.95 11.32 -10.00
N THR A 276 5.60 11.77 -11.21
CA THR A 276 4.72 12.93 -11.44
C THR A 276 3.25 12.61 -11.16
N GLU A 277 2.80 11.39 -11.48
CA GLU A 277 1.42 10.94 -11.19
C GLU A 277 1.18 10.84 -9.68
N THR A 278 2.15 10.33 -8.92
CA THR A 278 2.10 10.33 -7.44
C THR A 278 1.93 11.74 -6.88
N ARG A 279 2.65 12.74 -7.42
CA ARG A 279 2.53 14.16 -6.98
C ARG A 279 1.15 14.78 -7.21
N ARG A 280 0.41 14.25 -8.19
CA ARG A 280 -0.90 14.78 -8.58
C ARG A 280 -2.04 13.99 -7.93
N ASN A 281 -1.72 13.13 -6.97
CA ASN A 281 -2.64 12.22 -6.31
C ASN A 281 -3.52 11.43 -7.28
N VAL A 282 -2.95 11.05 -8.43
CA VAL A 282 -3.68 10.22 -9.41
C VAL A 282 -4.03 8.90 -8.72
N LYS A 283 -5.32 8.53 -8.76
CA LYS A 283 -5.85 7.30 -8.13
C LYS A 283 -5.57 7.21 -6.64
N LEU A 284 -5.60 8.35 -5.95
CA LEU A 284 -5.42 8.43 -4.50
C LEU A 284 -4.04 7.92 -4.03
N TRP A 285 -3.05 7.94 -4.93
CA TRP A 285 -1.64 7.83 -4.53
C TRP A 285 -1.26 9.09 -3.77
N ASN A 286 -0.40 8.98 -2.77
CA ASN A 286 0.05 10.14 -2.01
C ASN A 286 1.57 10.17 -2.03
N ARG A 287 2.14 11.37 -2.24
CA ARG A 287 3.59 11.55 -2.20
C ARG A 287 4.02 12.27 -0.93
N VAL A 288 4.96 11.66 -0.23
CA VAL A 288 5.70 12.25 0.88
C VAL A 288 6.98 12.85 0.31
N ASP A 289 6.94 14.13 -0.07
CA ASP A 289 8.11 14.90 -0.47
C ASP A 289 8.66 15.68 0.74
N ALA A 290 9.98 15.58 0.97
CA ALA A 290 10.64 16.45 1.94
C ALA A 290 10.61 17.90 1.44
N ASP A 291 10.55 18.89 2.33
CA ASP A 291 10.64 20.29 1.91
C ASP A 291 12.09 20.68 1.54
N ILE A 292 12.44 20.47 0.27
CA ILE A 292 13.78 20.77 -0.28
C ILE A 292 13.91 22.23 -0.73
N HIS A 293 12.81 22.99 -0.80
CA HIS A 293 12.78 24.35 -1.36
C HIS A 293 13.00 25.45 -0.30
N SER A 294 13.31 25.08 0.93
CA SER A 294 13.61 25.98 2.05
C SER A 294 15.09 26.38 2.15
N VAL A 295 15.90 26.29 1.10
CA VAL A 295 17.32 26.72 1.15
C VAL A 295 17.46 28.25 1.38
N ASN A 296 16.39 29.03 1.12
CA ASN A 296 16.31 30.48 1.37
C ASN A 296 15.20 30.91 2.34
N LYS A 297 14.51 29.97 3.00
CA LYS A 297 13.71 30.28 4.18
C LYS A 297 14.56 29.93 5.38
N GLU A 298 14.57 30.77 6.42
CA GLU A 298 15.10 30.37 7.73
C GLU A 298 14.59 28.96 8.05
N ALA A 299 15.49 28.09 8.53
CA ALA A 299 15.18 26.69 8.82
C ALA A 299 13.77 26.61 9.44
N PRO A 300 12.86 25.76 8.93
CA PRO A 300 11.50 25.71 9.46
C PRO A 300 11.60 25.42 10.95
N THR A 301 11.43 26.49 11.74
CA THR A 301 11.41 26.37 13.18
C THR A 301 10.11 25.64 13.46
N ILE A 302 10.20 24.52 14.18
CA ILE A 302 9.00 23.82 14.65
C ILE A 302 8.21 24.87 15.42
N GLU A 303 7.14 25.37 14.82
CA GLU A 303 6.43 26.52 15.36
C GLU A 303 5.90 26.14 16.74
N VAL A 304 5.95 27.08 17.69
CA VAL A 304 5.42 26.89 19.06
C VAL A 304 4.01 26.25 19.09
N PRO A 305 3.08 26.58 18.16
CA PRO A 305 1.80 25.88 18.02
C PRO A 305 1.89 24.36 17.79
N GLY A 306 2.87 23.89 17.02
CA GLY A 306 3.07 22.46 16.73
C GLY A 306 3.47 21.65 17.97
N VAL A 307 4.33 22.21 18.81
CA VAL A 307 4.74 21.60 20.09
C VAL A 307 3.57 21.57 21.09
N GLN A 308 2.79 22.67 21.16
CA GLN A 308 1.61 22.73 22.03
C GLN A 308 0.56 21.70 21.62
N ARG A 309 0.28 21.56 20.31
CA ARG A 309 -0.61 20.53 19.78
C ARG A 309 -0.12 19.13 20.15
N TYR A 310 1.16 18.84 19.98
CA TYR A 310 1.73 17.55 20.36
C TYR A 310 1.50 17.22 21.84
N HIS A 311 1.74 18.17 22.75
CA HIS A 311 1.48 17.95 24.18
C HIS A 311 -0.01 17.79 24.49
N ALA A 312 -0.90 18.49 23.78
CA ALA A 312 -2.35 18.29 23.92
C ALA A 312 -2.78 16.89 23.47
N LEU A 313 -2.19 16.37 22.39
CA LEU A 313 -2.42 15.00 21.92
C LEU A 313 -1.96 13.95 22.93
N LEU A 314 -0.77 14.10 23.52
CA LEU A 314 -0.26 13.17 24.54
C LEU A 314 -1.18 13.09 25.77
N LYS A 315 -1.79 14.20 26.17
CA LYS A 315 -2.78 14.22 27.28
C LYS A 315 -4.04 13.41 26.98
N ARG A 316 -4.34 13.16 25.69
CA ARG A 316 -5.48 12.35 25.21
C ARG A 316 -5.03 10.99 24.66
N SER A 317 -3.82 10.54 25.00
CA SER A 317 -3.26 9.29 24.47
C SER A 317 -4.10 8.06 24.76
N GLU A 318 -4.71 7.96 25.95
CA GLU A 318 -5.60 6.84 26.30
C GLU A 318 -6.88 6.77 25.47
N GLU A 319 -7.23 7.86 24.78
CA GLU A 319 -8.39 7.96 23.89
C GLU A 319 -8.00 7.79 22.42
N LEU A 320 -6.89 8.40 22.01
CA LEU A 320 -6.54 8.59 20.59
C LEU A 320 -5.43 7.68 20.07
N MET A 321 -4.62 7.10 20.95
CA MET A 321 -3.40 6.40 20.59
C MET A 321 -3.44 4.96 21.08
N PHE A 322 -2.88 4.01 20.32
CA PHE A 322 -2.64 2.67 20.84
C PHE A 322 -1.66 2.73 22.02
N PRO A 323 -1.71 1.78 22.98
CA PRO A 323 -1.07 1.93 24.29
C PRO A 323 0.42 2.29 24.27
N GLU A 324 1.20 1.73 23.35
CA GLU A 324 2.67 1.93 23.31
C GLU A 324 3.11 3.19 22.53
N LEU A 325 2.24 3.78 21.70
CA LEU A 325 2.63 4.89 20.83
C LEU A 325 3.14 6.12 21.60
N PRO A 326 2.54 6.55 22.74
CA PRO A 326 3.03 7.71 23.48
C PRO A 326 4.50 7.57 23.88
N GLU A 327 4.91 6.41 24.38
CA GLU A 327 6.30 6.14 24.73
C GLU A 327 7.21 6.19 23.51
N PHE A 328 6.77 5.61 22.38
CA PHE A 328 7.52 5.65 21.13
C PHE A 328 7.73 7.08 20.64
N LEU A 329 6.70 7.93 20.71
CA LEU A 329 6.78 9.34 20.31
C LEU A 329 7.69 10.17 21.24
N GLU A 330 7.62 9.94 22.55
CA GLU A 330 8.52 10.59 23.50
C GLU A 330 9.98 10.23 23.24
N ARG A 331 10.26 8.95 22.97
CA ARG A 331 11.60 8.46 22.59
C ARG A 331 12.03 8.98 21.23
N GLY A 332 11.11 9.09 20.26
CA GLY A 332 11.33 9.70 18.95
C GLY A 332 11.67 11.19 19.02
N GLY A 333 11.45 11.84 20.17
CA GLY A 333 11.92 13.20 20.44
C GLY A 333 13.44 13.34 20.59
N LYS A 334 14.17 12.24 20.76
CA LYS A 334 15.63 12.23 20.96
C LYS A 334 16.29 11.33 19.90
N PRO A 335 17.48 11.68 19.37
CA PRO A 335 18.21 10.77 18.49
C PRO A 335 18.49 9.45 19.23
N HIS A 336 18.01 8.32 18.70
CA HIS A 336 18.26 7.00 19.30
C HIS A 336 19.68 6.52 19.01
N CYS A 337 20.19 6.83 17.81
CA CYS A 337 21.55 6.54 17.40
C CYS A 337 22.16 7.78 16.74
N ASP A 338 23.26 8.28 17.29
CA ASP A 338 24.02 9.44 16.76
C ASP A 338 24.60 9.23 15.35
N ARG A 339 24.70 7.98 14.89
CA ARG A 339 25.18 7.62 13.55
C ARG A 339 24.08 7.43 12.51
N CYS A 340 22.80 7.44 12.90
CA CYS A 340 21.70 7.37 11.95
C CYS A 340 21.34 8.77 11.44
N LEU A 341 20.83 8.83 10.21
CA LEU A 341 20.44 10.08 9.55
C LEU A 341 18.98 10.42 9.86
N TYR A 342 18.79 11.25 10.88
CA TYR A 342 17.51 11.89 11.19
C TYR A 342 17.38 13.22 10.46
N ARG A 343 16.14 13.59 10.10
CA ARG A 343 15.84 14.80 9.34
C ARG A 343 14.87 15.71 10.09
N VAL A 344 14.85 16.99 9.70
CA VAL A 344 13.90 17.98 10.22
C VAL A 344 12.53 17.82 9.55
N SER A 345 12.51 17.51 8.26
CA SER A 345 11.34 17.13 7.48
C SER A 345 11.61 15.80 6.77
N TYR A 346 10.58 14.95 6.68
CA TYR A 346 10.67 13.60 6.13
C TYR A 346 9.92 13.46 4.82
N GLY A 347 10.31 12.47 4.02
CA GLY A 347 9.88 12.29 2.63
C GLY A 347 11.05 12.09 1.68
N ALA A 348 10.74 11.83 0.41
CA ALA A 348 11.75 11.68 -0.64
C ALA A 348 12.48 13.02 -0.89
N GLU A 349 13.80 13.04 -0.70
CA GLU A 349 14.67 14.16 -1.10
C GLU A 349 15.03 14.09 -2.59
N LYS A 350 15.06 12.89 -3.16
CA LYS A 350 15.39 12.65 -4.57
C LYS A 350 14.45 11.59 -5.11
N HIS A 351 14.33 11.55 -6.44
CA HIS A 351 13.74 10.42 -7.13
C HIS A 351 14.43 9.13 -6.66
N HIS A 352 13.68 8.04 -6.57
CA HIS A 352 14.23 6.73 -6.22
C HIS A 352 14.79 6.66 -4.79
N CYS A 353 14.12 7.27 -3.81
CA CYS A 353 14.51 7.21 -2.40
C CYS A 353 13.31 7.02 -1.49
N PHE A 354 13.44 6.19 -0.46
CA PHE A 354 12.49 6.19 0.66
C PHE A 354 12.63 7.46 1.50
N GLY A 355 11.56 7.84 2.21
CA GLY A 355 11.51 9.08 2.98
C GLY A 355 11.82 8.95 4.47
N GLY A 356 12.03 7.73 4.98
CA GLY A 356 12.29 7.45 6.39
C GLY A 356 13.72 7.78 6.86
N VAL A 357 14.04 7.35 8.08
CA VAL A 357 15.37 7.53 8.72
C VAL A 357 16.41 6.66 8.03
N GLY A 358 17.58 7.23 7.70
CA GLY A 358 18.71 6.48 7.17
C GLY A 358 19.48 5.74 8.26
N LEU A 359 19.46 4.40 8.25
CA LEU A 359 20.14 3.61 9.28
C LEU A 359 21.64 3.47 9.07
N CYS A 360 22.41 3.54 10.17
CA CYS A 360 23.82 3.16 10.18
C CYS A 360 24.01 1.63 10.11
N LEU A 361 25.24 1.17 9.83
CA LEU A 361 25.57 -0.26 9.77
C LEU A 361 25.22 -1.04 11.04
N GLY A 362 25.35 -0.42 12.22
CA GLY A 362 25.00 -1.06 13.49
C GLY A 362 23.50 -1.33 13.63
N CYS A 363 22.67 -0.33 13.30
CA CYS A 363 21.21 -0.49 13.30
C CYS A 363 20.76 -1.46 12.20
N GLN A 364 21.41 -1.44 11.03
CA GLN A 364 21.17 -2.42 9.97
C GLN A 364 21.47 -3.87 10.41
N ALA A 365 22.50 -4.09 11.24
CA ALA A 365 22.80 -5.41 11.79
C ALA A 365 21.70 -5.91 12.76
N MET A 366 21.11 -5.02 13.56
CA MET A 366 19.96 -5.33 14.41
C MET A 366 18.74 -5.76 13.57
N TRP A 367 18.46 -5.03 12.50
CA TRP A 367 17.40 -5.38 11.53
C TRP A 367 17.62 -6.75 10.90
N ARG A 368 18.86 -7.06 10.51
CA ARG A 368 19.22 -8.38 10.01
C ARG A 368 18.89 -9.47 11.01
N GLY A 369 19.38 -9.35 12.25
CA GLY A 369 19.12 -10.35 13.29
C GLY A 369 17.63 -10.54 13.56
N TYR A 370 16.85 -9.47 13.56
CA TYR A 370 15.41 -9.52 13.82
C TYR A 370 14.62 -10.24 12.73
N VAL A 371 14.90 -9.91 11.46
CA VAL A 371 14.27 -10.53 10.29
C VAL A 371 14.66 -12.00 10.16
N GLU A 372 15.93 -12.32 10.42
CA GLU A 372 16.42 -13.71 10.38
C GLU A 372 15.81 -14.58 11.48
N ALA A 373 15.45 -13.99 12.63
CA ALA A 373 14.82 -14.68 13.75
C ALA A 373 13.28 -14.80 13.64
N LEU A 374 12.67 -14.37 12.53
CA LEU A 374 11.22 -14.46 12.32
C LEU A 374 10.68 -15.90 12.47
N PRO A 375 11.31 -16.95 11.90
CA PRO A 375 10.83 -18.33 12.05
C PRO A 375 10.81 -18.80 13.51
N GLU A 376 11.86 -18.49 14.28
CA GLU A 376 11.95 -18.88 15.69
C GLU A 376 10.85 -18.19 16.52
N ARG A 377 10.64 -16.88 16.32
CA ARG A 377 9.58 -16.12 16.99
C ARG A 377 8.19 -16.62 16.58
N ALA A 378 7.99 -16.96 15.31
CA ALA A 378 6.73 -17.51 14.83
C ALA A 378 6.42 -18.86 15.50
N ARG A 379 7.41 -19.74 15.63
CA ARG A 379 7.23 -21.04 16.30
C ARG A 379 6.91 -20.89 17.79
N GLU A 380 7.48 -19.88 18.45
CA GLU A 380 7.20 -19.58 19.85
C GLU A 380 5.75 -19.12 20.07
N ALA A 381 5.24 -18.24 19.21
CA ALA A 381 3.88 -17.70 19.32
C ALA A 381 2.79 -18.62 18.75
N PHE A 382 3.15 -19.49 17.82
CA PHE A 382 2.24 -20.42 17.14
C PHE A 382 2.76 -21.86 17.28
N PRO A 383 2.46 -22.55 18.38
CA PRO A 383 3.04 -23.86 18.67
C PRO A 383 2.69 -24.94 17.64
N ASP A 384 1.60 -24.75 16.88
CA ASP A 384 1.13 -25.72 15.89
C ASP A 384 1.84 -25.61 14.53
N ILE A 385 2.68 -24.58 14.30
CA ILE A 385 3.36 -24.43 13.01
C ILE A 385 4.54 -25.40 12.92
N VAL A 386 4.66 -26.05 11.77
CA VAL A 386 5.79 -26.93 11.45
C VAL A 386 6.63 -26.30 10.35
N LEU A 387 7.76 -25.72 10.75
CA LEU A 387 8.73 -25.15 9.82
C LEU A 387 9.60 -26.24 9.21
N LYS A 388 9.71 -26.25 7.88
CA LYS A 388 10.54 -27.22 7.15
C LYS A 388 11.91 -26.62 6.88
N ALA A 389 12.96 -27.40 7.09
CA ALA A 389 14.29 -27.03 6.60
C ALA A 389 14.27 -27.03 5.05
N PRO A 390 15.02 -26.11 4.40
CA PRO A 390 15.26 -26.21 2.98
C PRO A 390 15.85 -27.59 2.66
N PRO A 391 15.50 -28.21 1.53
CA PRO A 391 16.19 -29.41 1.08
C PRO A 391 17.69 -29.11 1.00
N ALA A 392 18.52 -30.08 1.40
CA ALA A 392 19.95 -29.97 1.20
C ALA A 392 20.20 -29.64 -0.30
N PRO A 393 21.13 -28.73 -0.62
CA PRO A 393 21.49 -28.50 -2.01
C PRO A 393 21.76 -29.85 -2.64
N GLU A 394 21.09 -30.14 -3.77
CA GLU A 394 21.29 -31.38 -4.50
C GLU A 394 22.81 -31.52 -4.69
N ALA A 395 23.37 -32.58 -4.08
CA ALA A 395 24.77 -32.89 -4.28
C ALA A 395 24.98 -32.98 -5.79
N ASP A 396 25.92 -32.19 -6.33
CA ASP A 396 26.21 -32.13 -7.75
C ASP A 396 26.19 -33.53 -8.35
N GLY A 397 25.13 -33.81 -9.11
CA GLY A 397 24.91 -35.08 -9.76
C GLY A 397 24.08 -34.84 -11.01
N PRO A 398 24.58 -35.26 -12.18
CA PRO A 398 25.01 -36.64 -12.33
C PRO A 398 26.46 -36.80 -12.81
N THR A 399 27.06 -37.91 -12.40
CA THR A 399 28.26 -38.51 -12.98
C THR A 399 28.23 -38.50 -14.52
N ALA A 400 29.41 -38.51 -15.14
CA ALA A 400 29.65 -38.35 -16.58
C ALA A 400 28.73 -39.17 -17.52
N GLU A 401 28.13 -40.26 -17.03
CA GLU A 401 27.19 -41.11 -17.78
C GLU A 401 25.88 -40.41 -18.20
N VAL A 402 25.35 -39.45 -17.44
CA VAL A 402 24.11 -38.75 -17.83
C VAL A 402 24.39 -37.65 -18.86
N LYS A 403 25.58 -37.03 -18.82
CA LYS A 403 26.03 -36.13 -19.90
C LYS A 403 26.17 -36.89 -21.22
N GLU A 404 26.67 -38.13 -21.19
CA GLU A 404 26.83 -38.95 -22.39
C GLU A 404 25.48 -39.40 -22.99
N LYS A 405 24.47 -39.71 -22.16
CA LYS A 405 23.10 -39.99 -22.64
C LYS A 405 22.42 -38.75 -23.23
N ARG A 406 22.63 -37.56 -22.66
CA ARG A 406 22.08 -36.30 -23.22
C ARG A 406 22.72 -35.93 -24.56
N LEU A 407 24.03 -36.16 -24.71
CA LEU A 407 24.78 -35.94 -25.96
C LEU A 407 24.44 -36.96 -27.07
N LYS A 408 24.03 -38.18 -26.71
CA LYS A 408 23.55 -39.17 -27.70
C LYS A 408 22.13 -38.87 -28.18
N ASN A 409 21.27 -38.33 -27.31
CA ASN A 409 19.90 -37.94 -27.69
C ASN A 409 19.83 -36.61 -28.47
N SER A 410 20.80 -35.70 -28.31
CA SER A 410 20.84 -34.45 -29.09
C SER A 410 21.37 -34.62 -30.53
N ARG A 411 21.99 -35.77 -30.86
CA ARG A 411 22.49 -36.09 -32.21
C ARG A 411 21.46 -36.77 -33.12
N SER A 412 20.24 -37.03 -32.65
CA SER A 412 19.18 -37.66 -33.48
C SER A 412 18.00 -36.74 -33.81
N MET A 413 18.13 -35.42 -33.61
CA MET A 413 17.07 -34.44 -33.91
C MET A 413 17.58 -33.25 -34.74
N ASP A 414 18.55 -33.45 -35.62
CA ASP A 414 18.83 -32.53 -36.74
C ASP A 414 18.24 -33.12 -38.03
N ASN A 415 16.98 -32.74 -38.32
CA ASN A 415 16.42 -32.60 -39.66
C ASN A 415 15.02 -31.99 -39.53
N GLY A 416 14.93 -30.68 -39.69
CA GLY A 416 13.69 -29.92 -39.63
C GLY A 416 13.95 -28.43 -39.81
N ASP A 417 14.50 -28.07 -40.98
CA ASP A 417 14.63 -26.68 -41.44
C ASP A 417 13.25 -25.99 -41.45
N TYR A 418 13.08 -24.96 -40.63
CA TYR A 418 12.05 -23.93 -40.82
C TYR A 418 12.72 -22.55 -40.79
N SER A 419 13.14 -22.12 -41.97
CA SER A 419 13.53 -20.73 -42.24
C SER A 419 12.28 -19.92 -42.60
N PHE A 420 12.00 -18.85 -41.84
CA PHE A 420 11.01 -17.84 -42.20
C PHE A 420 11.59 -16.93 -43.30
N GLY A 421 11.17 -17.15 -44.54
CA GLY A 421 11.50 -16.29 -45.67
C GLY A 421 10.53 -15.12 -45.79
N ASN A 422 11.05 -13.90 -45.62
CA ASN A 422 10.43 -12.66 -46.07
C ASN A 422 10.47 -12.60 -47.60
N GLY A 423 9.31 -12.42 -48.25
CA GLY A 423 9.20 -12.25 -49.69
C GLY A 423 8.20 -11.17 -50.05
N ASN A 424 8.72 -10.01 -50.46
CA ASN A 424 8.00 -9.01 -51.24
C ASN A 424 7.92 -9.44 -52.71
N ASP A 425 6.91 -8.89 -53.38
CA ASP A 425 6.78 -8.59 -54.80
C ASP A 425 5.94 -9.48 -55.74
N ILE A 426 4.81 -8.88 -56.13
CA ILE A 426 4.34 -8.54 -57.49
C ILE A 426 4.04 -9.69 -58.47
N GLY A 427 2.78 -9.74 -58.94
CA GLY A 427 2.52 -9.92 -60.38
C GLY A 427 1.36 -10.83 -60.81
N HIS A 428 0.22 -10.20 -61.15
CA HIS A 428 -0.70 -10.46 -62.27
C HIS A 428 -1.64 -11.70 -62.38
N HIS A 429 -2.94 -11.33 -62.53
CA HIS A 429 -4.01 -11.87 -63.40
C HIS A 429 -4.49 -13.33 -63.18
N THR A 430 -5.79 -13.66 -63.07
CA THR A 430 -6.99 -13.22 -63.81
C THR A 430 -8.29 -13.75 -63.14
N THR A 431 -9.40 -13.00 -63.29
CA THR A 431 -10.85 -13.39 -63.41
C THR A 431 -11.42 -14.48 -62.49
N ASP A 432 -12.51 -14.29 -61.73
CA ASP A 432 -13.84 -13.99 -62.26
C ASP A 432 -14.87 -13.60 -61.16
N ARG A 433 -15.76 -12.67 -61.52
CA ARG A 433 -17.19 -12.48 -61.16
C ARG A 433 -17.65 -12.05 -59.75
N ILE A 434 -18.07 -10.78 -59.75
CA ILE A 434 -19.06 -10.02 -58.97
C ILE A 434 -20.51 -10.50 -59.30
N PRO A 435 -21.51 -10.44 -58.38
CA PRO A 435 -22.42 -9.27 -58.15
C PRO A 435 -22.49 -8.87 -56.65
N ARG A 436 -22.17 -7.64 -56.18
CA ARG A 436 -22.90 -6.34 -56.24
C ARG A 436 -24.41 -6.48 -56.04
N SER A 437 -24.94 -6.10 -54.87
CA SER A 437 -25.51 -4.76 -54.49
C SER A 437 -26.94 -4.60 -55.04
N PRO A 438 -27.90 -3.88 -54.39
CA PRO A 438 -27.76 -2.45 -54.03
C PRO A 438 -28.60 -2.06 -52.77
N ASP A 439 -28.78 -0.84 -52.26
CA ASP A 439 -28.63 0.58 -52.64
C ASP A 439 -28.37 1.35 -51.32
N GLY A 440 -27.58 2.43 -51.23
CA GLY A 440 -27.86 3.78 -51.76
C GLY A 440 -28.31 4.65 -50.57
N SER A 441 -27.76 5.83 -50.25
CA SER A 441 -27.43 7.01 -51.06
C SER A 441 -26.53 7.97 -50.23
N ALA A 442 -25.40 8.47 -50.73
CA ALA A 442 -25.18 9.82 -51.32
C ALA A 442 -25.71 10.99 -50.46
N SER A 443 -24.96 12.05 -50.12
CA SER A 443 -24.34 13.06 -51.00
C SER A 443 -23.53 14.07 -50.12
N LEU A 444 -22.27 14.43 -50.45
CA LEU A 444 -21.78 15.74 -50.99
C LEU A 444 -22.08 16.98 -50.08
N MET A 445 -21.19 17.95 -49.76
CA MET A 445 -20.10 18.64 -50.46
C MET A 445 -19.22 19.39 -49.41
N ASN A 446 -17.88 19.33 -49.47
CA ASN A 446 -16.92 20.29 -50.07
C ASN A 446 -16.75 21.66 -49.37
N GLY A 447 -15.49 22.00 -49.04
CA GLY A 447 -15.05 23.39 -48.75
C GLY A 447 -13.68 23.49 -48.07
N ASN A 448 -12.61 23.59 -48.88
CA ASN A 448 -11.20 23.76 -48.48
C ASN A 448 -10.82 25.18 -47.99
N HIS A 449 -9.75 25.25 -47.18
CA HIS A 449 -8.58 26.18 -47.16
C HIS A 449 -8.19 26.59 -45.71
N ALA A 450 -6.99 26.20 -45.23
CA ALA A 450 -5.72 26.97 -45.16
C ALA A 450 -5.87 28.24 -44.27
N GLU A 451 -4.99 28.64 -43.36
CA GLU A 451 -3.56 28.42 -43.08
C GLU A 451 -3.25 29.07 -41.69
N LEU A 452 -2.16 28.63 -41.05
CA LEU A 452 -1.20 29.37 -40.20
C LEU A 452 -1.63 30.67 -39.46
N ALA A 453 -1.36 30.73 -38.14
CA ALA A 453 -0.55 31.81 -37.51
C ALA A 453 -0.38 31.62 -35.99
N VAL A 454 0.88 31.48 -35.56
CA VAL A 454 1.44 32.03 -34.31
C VAL A 454 2.28 33.23 -34.77
N PRO A 455 2.21 34.43 -34.16
CA PRO A 455 3.20 34.75 -33.11
C PRO A 455 2.84 35.83 -32.07
N ALA A 456 3.71 35.85 -31.06
CA ALA A 456 4.31 37.02 -30.39
C ALA A 456 3.64 37.62 -29.13
N ALA A 457 4.50 37.63 -28.10
CA ALA A 457 4.46 38.35 -26.83
C ALA A 457 4.35 39.88 -26.96
N LEU A 458 3.95 40.55 -25.85
CA LEU A 458 4.74 41.61 -25.19
C LEU A 458 3.98 42.27 -24.00
N ARG A 459 4.76 42.49 -22.92
CA ARG A 459 4.76 43.60 -21.90
C ARG A 459 3.57 43.73 -20.92
N GLU A 460 3.79 43.58 -19.61
CA GLU A 460 4.38 44.54 -18.65
C GLU A 460 3.58 45.84 -18.46
N THR A 461 2.94 46.02 -17.29
CA THR A 461 3.02 47.14 -16.30
C THR A 461 1.79 47.07 -15.36
N VAL A 462 1.95 46.83 -14.05
CA VAL A 462 2.22 47.77 -12.92
C VAL A 462 0.95 48.46 -12.38
N VAL A 463 0.67 48.16 -11.09
CA VAL A 463 0.02 48.97 -10.02
C VAL A 463 -1.49 49.24 -10.11
N GLU A 464 -2.27 48.62 -9.21
CA GLU A 464 -2.58 49.10 -7.85
C GLU A 464 -2.80 47.92 -6.89
#